data_AF-A0A3A9Z6P5-F1
#
_entry.id   AF-A0A3A9Z6P5-F1
#
_cell.length_a   1.000
_cell.length_b   1.000
_cell.length_c   1.000
_cell.angle_alpha   90.00
_cell.angle_beta   90.00
_cell.angle_gamma   90.00
#
_symmetry.space_group_name_H-M   'P 1'
#
loop_
_entity.id
_entity.type
_entity.pdbx_description
1 polymer ?
#
loop_
_entity_poly.entity_id
_entity_poly.type
_entity_poly.pdbx_seq_one_letter_code
_entity_poly.pdbx_strand_id
1 'polypeptide(L)' 'MTDRSRLARLGLDLDLEALGDDQLAALDSLTDEEIRVLARIRRKLDDAAGDVEGHSLEGGGVVW' A
#
# COMPACT_ATOMS: atom_id res chain seq x y z
N MET A 1 1.39 17.56 6.45
CA MET A 1 2.49 16.69 6.92
C MET A 1 1.92 15.31 7.14
N THR A 2 2.35 14.34 6.33
CA THR A 2 1.90 12.96 6.42
C THR A 2 2.30 12.36 7.75
N ASP A 3 1.31 12.00 8.57
CA ASP A 3 1.52 11.46 9.90
C ASP A 3 1.62 9.93 9.85
N ARG A 4 2.83 9.40 10.10
CA ARG A 4 3.12 7.97 10.15
C ARG A 4 2.22 7.24 11.15
N SER A 5 1.94 7.85 12.30
CA SER A 5 1.14 7.26 13.37
C SER A 5 -0.33 7.12 12.95
N ARG A 6 -0.84 8.09 12.18
CA ARG A 6 -2.18 8.04 11.59
C ARG A 6 -2.29 6.89 10.59
N LEU A 7 -1.35 6.81 9.65
CA LEU A 7 -1.35 5.77 8.61
C LEU A 7 -1.23 4.37 9.21
N ALA A 8 -0.31 4.17 10.17
CA ALA A 8 -0.15 2.89 10.85
C ALA A 8 -1.43 2.45 11.58
N ARG A 9 -2.12 3.38 12.27
CA ARG A 9 -3.40 3.11 12.93
C ARG A 9 -4.50 2.70 11.94
N LEU A 10 -4.46 3.22 10.73
CA LEU A 10 -5.42 2.91 9.66
C LEU A 10 -5.02 1.66 8.85
N GLY A 11 -3.90 1.02 9.19
CA GLY A 11 -3.45 -0.24 8.59
C GLY A 11 -2.52 -0.06 7.38
N LEU A 12 -1.92 1.12 7.22
CA LEU A 12 -0.83 1.36 6.26
C LEU A 12 0.47 1.61 7.02
N ASP A 13 1.31 0.57 7.13
CA ASP A 13 2.71 0.76 7.48
C ASP A 13 3.51 1.01 6.19
N LEU A 14 3.93 2.26 6.04
CA LEU A 14 4.66 2.76 4.87
C LEU A 14 5.95 3.42 5.38
N ASP A 15 7.03 3.22 4.62
CA ASP A 15 8.23 3.98 4.84
C ASP A 15 8.10 5.37 4.20
N LEU A 16 7.80 6.37 5.02
CA LEU A 16 7.57 7.74 4.53
C LEU A 16 8.81 8.38 3.92
N GLU A 17 10.02 7.92 4.29
CA GLU A 17 11.27 8.44 3.71
C GLU A 17 11.50 7.92 2.29
N ALA A 18 10.88 6.80 1.93
CA ALA A 18 10.92 6.23 0.59
C ALA A 18 9.85 6.82 -0.35
N LEU A 19 8.94 7.65 0.16
CA LEU A 19 7.87 8.27 -0.62
C LEU A 19 8.31 9.63 -1.17
N GLY A 20 7.98 9.89 -2.43
CA GLY A 20 8.14 11.21 -3.03
C GLY A 20 7.10 12.22 -2.53
N ASP A 21 7.37 13.51 -2.75
CA ASP A 21 6.50 14.60 -2.30
C ASP A 21 5.06 14.46 -2.82
N ASP A 22 4.88 14.03 -4.08
CA ASP A 22 3.55 13.82 -4.68
C ASP A 22 2.76 12.71 -3.98
N GLN A 23 3.45 11.65 -3.54
CA GLN A 23 2.83 10.53 -2.85
C GLN A 23 2.42 10.93 -1.42
N LEU A 24 3.26 11.71 -0.75
CA LEU A 24 2.95 12.29 0.56
C LEU A 24 1.78 13.27 0.47
N ALA A 25 1.75 14.12 -0.56
CA ALA A 25 0.64 15.04 -0.82
C ALA A 25 -0.67 14.29 -1.08
N ALA A 26 -0.63 13.21 -1.85
CA ALA A 26 -1.78 12.35 -2.06
C ALA A 26 -2.29 11.77 -0.73
N LEU A 27 -1.41 11.21 0.11
CA LEU A 27 -1.79 10.68 1.42
C LEU A 27 -2.37 11.73 2.37
N ASP A 28 -1.89 12.98 2.30
CA ASP A 28 -2.42 14.10 3.07
C ASP A 28 -3.83 14.52 2.62
N SER A 29 -4.13 14.41 1.32
CA SER A 29 -5.44 14.76 0.78
C SER A 29 -6.53 13.73 1.09
N LEU A 30 -6.16 12.52 1.47
CA LEU A 30 -7.09 11.42 1.73
C LEU A 30 -7.67 11.47 3.15
N THR A 31 -8.96 11.19 3.23
CA THR A 31 -9.68 10.98 4.48
C THR A 31 -9.29 9.65 5.14
N ASP A 32 -9.58 9.51 6.44
CA ASP A 32 -9.32 8.26 7.16
C ASP A 32 -10.04 7.05 6.55
N GLU A 33 -11.23 7.26 5.98
CA GLU A 33 -12.01 6.19 5.37
C GLU A 33 -11.39 5.73 4.05
N GLU A 34 -10.94 6.65 3.21
CA GLU A 34 -10.24 6.32 1.97
C GLU A 34 -8.93 5.58 2.25
N ILE A 35 -8.20 5.98 3.30
CA ILE A 35 -7.00 5.28 3.74
C ILE A 35 -7.34 3.86 4.21
N ARG A 36 -8.45 3.63 4.92
CA ARG A 36 -8.90 2.27 5.30
C ARG A 36 -9.25 1.44 4.07
N VAL A 37 -9.87 2.03 3.06
CA VAL A 37 -10.16 1.36 1.79
C VAL A 37 -8.85 0.96 1.10
N LEU A 38 -7.87 1.86 1.01
CA LEU A 38 -6.55 1.54 0.45
C LEU A 38 -5.85 0.42 1.23
N ALA A 39 -5.87 0.47 2.57
CA ALA A 39 -5.32 -0.59 3.41
C ALA A 39 -6.02 -1.94 3.16
N ARG A 40 -7.33 -1.93 2.93
CA ARG A 40 -8.10 -3.14 2.60
C ARG A 40 -7.76 -3.67 1.20
N ILE A 41 -7.58 -2.79 0.22
CA ILE A 41 -7.17 -3.17 -1.13
C ILE A 41 -5.78 -3.80 -1.08
N ARG A 42 -4.82 -3.15 -0.40
CA ARG A 42 -3.46 -3.69 -0.21
C ARG A 42 -3.47 -5.09 0.38
N ARG A 43 -4.21 -5.31 1.49
CA ARG A 43 -4.33 -6.65 2.08
C ARG A 43 -4.88 -7.69 1.10
N LYS A 44 -5.91 -7.35 0.33
CA LYS A 44 -6.46 -8.25 -0.69
C LYS A 44 -5.44 -8.58 -1.78
N LEU A 45 -4.62 -7.61 -2.18
CA LEU A 45 -3.55 -7.83 -3.15
C LEU A 45 -2.45 -8.71 -2.56
N ASP A 46 -2.06 -8.49 -1.30
CA ASP A 46 -1.07 -9.31 -0.59
C ASP A 46 -1.58 -10.76 -0.42
N ASP A 47 -2.85 -10.93 -0.05
CA ASP A 47 -3.51 -12.25 0.07
C ASP A 47 -3.56 -12.96 -1.29
N ALA A 48 -3.93 -12.24 -2.35
CA ALA A 48 -3.97 -12.79 -3.71
C ALA A 48 -2.57 -13.09 -4.26
N ALA A 49 -1.55 -12.30 -3.91
CA ALA A 49 -0.17 -12.54 -4.29
C ALA A 49 0.36 -13.84 -3.69
N GLY A 50 -0.02 -14.15 -2.44
CA GLY A 50 0.26 -15.44 -1.80
C GLY A 50 -0.38 -16.63 -2.53
N ASP A 51 -1.55 -16.45 -3.15
CA ASP A 51 -2.20 -17.49 -3.96
C ASP A 51 -1.50 -17.75 -5.31
N VAL A 52 -0.76 -16.78 -5.85
CA VAL A 52 0.00 -16.95 -7.13
C VAL A 52 1.42 -17.50 -6.92
N GLU A 53 1.93 -17.51 -5.69
CA GLU A 53 3.28 -18.00 -5.37
C GLU A 53 3.44 -19.52 -5.57
N GLY A 54 2.33 -20.25 -5.74
CA GLY A 54 2.29 -21.66 -6.17
C GLY A 54 2.62 -21.90 -7.66
N HIS A 55 2.77 -20.85 -8.47
CA HIS A 55 3.20 -20.94 -9.87
C HIS A 55 4.51 -20.17 -10.11
N SER A 56 5.53 -20.43 -9.30
CA SER A 56 6.90 -20.19 -9.77
C SER A 56 7.20 -21.15 -10.93
N LEU A 57 7.29 -20.61 -12.15
CA LEU A 57 8.39 -20.77 -13.11
C LEU A 57 7.94 -20.24 -14.49
N GLU A 58 8.75 -19.36 -15.08
CA GLU A 58 8.69 -18.85 -16.46
C GLU A 58 7.56 -17.86 -16.83
N GLY A 59 7.72 -16.59 -16.47
CA GLY A 59 6.91 -15.54 -17.07
C GLY A 59 7.02 -14.20 -16.37
N GLY A 60 8.20 -13.56 -16.49
CA GLY A 60 8.48 -12.27 -15.87
C GLY A 60 7.44 -11.20 -16.22
N GLY A 61 7.01 -10.48 -15.19
CA GLY A 61 6.12 -9.34 -15.30
C GLY A 61 5.78 -8.79 -13.93
N VAL A 62 6.78 -8.34 -13.18
CA VAL A 62 6.54 -7.50 -12.01
C VAL A 62 6.01 -6.17 -12.53
N VAL A 63 4.72 -5.90 -12.31
CA VAL A 63 4.12 -4.61 -12.64
C VAL A 63 4.24 -3.72 -11.41
N TRP A 64 5.25 -2.85 -11.42
CA TRP A 64 5.28 -1.60 -10.64
C TRP A 64 5.27 -0.44 -11.64
#